data_AF-A0A7C1DN77-F1
#
_entry.id   AF-A0A7C1DN77-F1
#
_cell.length_a   1.000
_cell.length_b   1.000
_cell.length_c   1.000
_cell.angle_alpha   90.00
_cell.angle_beta   90.00
_cell.angle_gamma   90.00
#
_symmetry.space_group_name_H-M   'P 1'
#
loop_
_entity.id
_entity.type
_entity.pdbx_description
1 polymer ?
#
loop_
_entity_poly.entity_id
_entity_poly.type
_entity_poly.pdbx_seq_one_letter_code
_entity_poly.pdbx_strand_id
1 'polypeptide(L)'
;IDTLVLTGAFGARFDWSNAIAIGMFPDRSTFGSVRAVENAAGVGAVMALLDGRAREEAESLSRSIKFLELAQDPGFATEYPLYMSFPET
;
A
#
# COMPACT_ATOMS: atom_id res chain seq x y z
N ILE A 1 6.47 9.06 -7.42
CA ILE A 1 6.64 8.24 -6.19
C ILE A 1 7.94 7.46 -6.36
N ASP A 2 8.87 7.53 -5.41
CA ASP A 2 10.18 6.90 -5.60
C ASP A 2 10.12 5.36 -5.54
N THR A 3 9.32 4.82 -4.63
CA THR A 3 9.16 3.37 -4.46
C THR A 3 7.75 3.00 -4.04
N LEU A 4 7.15 2.02 -4.72
CA LEU A 4 5.95 1.33 -4.28
C LEU A 4 6.33 0.06 -3.51
N VAL A 5 5.88 -0.05 -2.26
CA VAL A 5 6.11 -1.22 -1.40
C VAL A 5 4.79 -1.97 -1.23
N LEU A 6 4.74 -3.20 -1.72
CA LEU A 6 3.57 -4.08 -1.62
C LEU A 6 3.79 -5.11 -0.52
N THR A 7 2.80 -5.30 0.34
CA THR A 7 2.81 -6.31 1.40
C THR A 7 1.43 -6.93 1.53
N GLY A 8 1.35 -8.11 2.15
CA GLY A 8 0.11 -8.82 2.40
C GLY A 8 0.03 -10.15 1.66
N ALA A 9 -1.17 -10.75 1.66
CA ALA A 9 -1.41 -12.11 1.20
C ALA A 9 -1.13 -12.35 -0.31
N PHE A 10 -0.88 -11.28 -1.07
CA PHE A 10 -0.56 -11.36 -2.49
C PHE A 10 0.81 -12.04 -2.75
N GLY A 11 1.71 -12.04 -1.77
CA GLY A 11 2.94 -12.86 -1.75
C GLY A 11 3.85 -12.71 -2.98
N ALA A 12 4.76 -13.66 -3.18
CA ALA A 12 5.71 -13.70 -4.30
C ALA A 12 5.07 -13.92 -5.69
N ARG A 13 3.74 -14.13 -5.76
CA ARG A 13 3.00 -14.43 -7.00
C ARG A 13 2.18 -13.26 -7.53
N PHE A 14 2.29 -12.09 -6.91
CA PHE A 14 1.62 -10.89 -7.40
C PHE A 14 2.30 -10.35 -8.66
N ASP A 15 1.57 -10.34 -9.77
CA ASP A 15 2.03 -9.73 -11.02
C ASP A 15 1.56 -8.27 -11.08
N TRP A 16 2.50 -7.36 -10.86
CA TRP A 16 2.26 -5.92 -10.89
C TRP A 16 1.79 -5.44 -12.28
N SER A 17 2.22 -6.11 -13.35
CA SER A 17 1.83 -5.77 -14.73
C SER A 17 0.34 -6.01 -14.92
N ASN A 18 -0.17 -7.13 -14.37
CA ASN A 18 -1.60 -7.43 -14.39
C ASN A 18 -2.40 -6.44 -13.54
N ALA A 19 -1.87 -6.02 -12.39
CA ALA A 19 -2.53 -5.02 -11.55
C ALA A 19 -2.72 -3.68 -12.26
N ILE A 20 -1.74 -3.26 -13.07
CA ILE A 20 -1.88 -2.05 -13.91
C ILE A 20 -2.84 -2.30 -15.06
N ALA A 21 -2.73 -3.45 -15.73
CA ALA A 21 -3.60 -3.79 -16.85
C ALA A 21 -5.09 -3.80 -16.48
N ILE A 22 -5.42 -4.17 -15.24
CA ILE A 22 -6.79 -4.13 -14.73
C ILE A 22 -7.20 -2.80 -14.08
N GLY A 23 -6.32 -1.79 -14.08
CA GLY A 23 -6.60 -0.47 -13.48
C GLY A 23 -6.51 -0.40 -11.95
N MET A 24 -5.95 -1.43 -11.29
CA MET A 24 -5.76 -1.44 -9.83
C MET A 24 -4.64 -0.51 -9.39
N PHE A 25 -3.59 -0.36 -10.21
CA PHE A 25 -2.50 0.57 -9.98
C PHE A 25 -2.36 1.56 -11.14
N PRO A 26 -1.85 2.78 -10.87
CA PRO A 26 -1.51 3.73 -11.94
C PRO A 26 -0.35 3.20 -12.78
N ASP A 27 -0.10 3.83 -13.92
CA ASP A 27 0.93 3.42 -14.88
C ASP A 27 2.31 3.23 -14.21
N ARG A 28 3.10 2.29 -14.75
CA ARG A 28 4.44 1.96 -14.27
C ARG A 28 5.31 3.20 -14.10
N SER A 29 5.20 4.17 -15.01
CA SER A 29 6.00 5.39 -15.00
C SER A 29 5.81 6.25 -13.75
N THR A 30 4.73 6.02 -12.99
CA THR A 30 4.43 6.72 -11.72
C THR A 30 5.45 6.38 -10.62
N PHE A 31 6.14 5.24 -10.75
CA PHE A 31 7.01 4.66 -9.72
C PHE A 31 8.45 4.53 -10.21
N GLY A 32 9.42 4.97 -9.41
CA GLY A 32 10.84 4.72 -9.67
C GLY A 32 11.22 3.24 -9.49
N SER A 33 10.61 2.57 -8.52
CA SER A 33 10.76 1.13 -8.31
C SER A 33 9.51 0.51 -7.66
N VAL A 34 9.36 -0.81 -7.80
CA VAL A 34 8.30 -1.60 -7.16
C VAL A 34 8.95 -2.77 -6.45
N ARG A 35 8.65 -2.95 -5.16
CA ARG A 35 9.12 -4.10 -4.37
C ARG A 35 7.97 -4.74 -3.60
N ALA A 36 7.95 -6.08 -3.60
CA ALA A 36 7.06 -6.85 -2.75
C ALA A 36 7.83 -7.30 -1.49
N VAL A 37 7.19 -7.19 -0.33
CA VAL A 37 7.66 -7.74 0.94
C VAL A 37 6.63 -8.72 1.47
N GLU A 38 7.10 -9.80 2.08
CA GLU A 38 6.22 -10.74 2.76
C GLU A 38 5.69 -10.12 4.05
N ASN A 39 4.45 -10.47 4.41
CA ASN A 39 3.73 -10.12 5.64
C ASN A 39 4.44 -9.08 6.56
N ALA A 40 4.48 -7.82 6.13
CA ALA A 40 5.21 -6.77 6.86
C ALA A 40 4.65 -6.55 8.27
N ALA A 41 3.35 -6.79 8.49
CA ALA A 41 2.75 -6.74 9.80
C ALA A 41 3.33 -7.80 10.74
N GLY A 42 3.46 -9.05 10.27
CA GLY A 42 4.08 -10.14 11.03
C GLY A 42 5.56 -9.90 11.30
N VAL A 43 6.31 -9.44 10.29
CA VAL A 43 7.74 -9.10 10.44
C VAL A 43 7.92 -7.97 11.47
N GLY A 44 7.13 -6.90 11.36
CA GLY A 44 7.15 -5.79 12.30
C GLY A 44 6.80 -6.19 13.74
N ALA A 45 5.85 -7.12 13.92
CA ALA A 45 5.50 -7.65 15.23
C ALA A 45 6.68 -8.41 15.88
N VAL A 46 7.38 -9.24 15.11
CA VAL A 46 8.59 -9.95 15.59
C VAL A 46 9.69 -8.94 15.93
N MET A 47 9.92 -7.94 15.09
CA MET A 47 10.91 -6.88 15.34
C MET A 47 10.61 -6.13 16.66
N ALA A 48 9.37 -5.69 16.85
CA ALA A 48 8.95 -5.00 18.07
C ALA A 48 8.96 -5.91 19.31
N LEU A 49 8.81 -7.22 19.15
CA LEU A 49 8.95 -8.18 20.25
C LEU A 49 10.41 -8.33 20.70
N LEU A 50 11.34 -8.38 19.75
CA LEU A 50 12.76 -8.68 19.99
C LEU A 50 13.62 -7.43 20.29
N ASP A 51 13.23 -6.24 19.84
CA ASP A 51 13.95 -4.98 20.09
C ASP A 51 13.01 -3.89 20.64
N GLY A 52 13.30 -3.42 21.86
CA GLY A 52 12.53 -2.35 22.50
C GLY A 52 12.59 -1.02 21.74
N ARG A 53 13.69 -0.73 21.04
CA ARG A 53 13.82 0.50 20.24
C ARG A 53 12.92 0.45 19.01
N ALA A 54 12.80 -0.71 18.37
CA ALA A 54 11.89 -0.90 17.24
C ALA A 54 10.42 -0.74 17.68
N ARG A 55 10.10 -1.13 18.91
CA ARG A 55 8.77 -0.89 19.50
C ARG A 55 8.52 0.59 19.74
N GLU A 56 9.47 1.30 20.34
CA GLU A 56 9.37 2.76 20.56
C GLU A 56 9.25 3.53 19.24
N GLU A 57 9.99 3.12 18.20
CA GLU A 57 9.89 3.67 16.86
C GLU A 57 8.48 3.48 16.27
N ALA A 58 7.93 2.26 16.36
CA ALA A 58 6.58 1.96 15.89
C ALA A 58 5.51 2.79 16.65
N GLU A 59 5.65 2.95 17.97
CA GLU A 59 4.77 3.80 18.77
C GLU A 59 4.85 5.27 18.36
N SER A 60 6.05 5.80 18.14
CA SER A 60 6.26 7.17 17.67
C SER A 60 5.64 7.40 16.29
N LEU A 61 5.90 6.48 15.35
CA LEU A 61 5.30 6.50 14.01
C LEU A 61 3.78 6.51 14.08
N SER A 62 3.18 5.65 14.90
CA SER A 62 1.72 5.56 15.05
C SER A 62 1.07 6.89 15.42
N ARG A 63 1.76 7.75 16.18
CA ARG A 63 1.27 9.08 16.57
C ARG A 63 1.38 10.12 15.47
N SER A 64 2.28 9.90 14.50
CA SER A 64 2.51 10.80 13.37
C SER A 64 1.67 10.47 12.14
N ILE A 65 1.16 9.24 12.05
CA ILE A 65 0.32 8.79 10.93
C ILE A 65 -1.03 9.48 11.00
N LYS A 66 -1.39 10.17 9.91
CA LYS A 66 -2.73 10.76 9.75
C LYS A 66 -3.65 9.74 9.09
N PHE A 67 -4.72 9.39 9.79
CA PHE A 67 -5.83 8.64 9.22
C PHE A 67 -6.69 9.54 8.32
N LEU A 68 -6.98 9.06 7.10
CA LEU A 68 -7.89 9.72 6.16
C LEU A 68 -9.13 8.84 6.01
N GLU A 69 -10.27 9.34 6.47
CA GLU A 69 -11.56 8.65 6.36
C GLU A 69 -12.17 8.90 4.98
N LEU A 70 -11.89 8.01 4.03
CA LEU A 70 -12.34 8.16 2.64
C LEU A 70 -13.87 8.16 2.52
N ALA A 71 -14.61 7.52 3.44
CA ALA A 71 -16.07 7.54 3.42
C ALA A 71 -16.64 8.94 3.70
N GLN A 72 -15.86 9.83 4.32
CA GLN A 72 -16.22 11.23 4.59
C GLN A 72 -15.62 12.20 3.58
N ASP A 73 -14.79 11.71 2.63
CA ASP A 73 -14.23 12.53 1.57
C ASP A 73 -15.27 12.70 0.44
N PRO A 74 -15.76 13.93 0.17
CA PRO A 74 -16.77 14.14 -0.87
C PRO A 74 -16.28 13.79 -2.28
N GLY A 75 -14.97 13.86 -2.52
CA GLY A 75 -14.36 13.50 -3.79
C GLY A 75 -14.39 11.99 -4.00
N PHE A 76 -14.21 11.18 -2.95
CA PHE A 76 -14.14 9.73 -3.08
C PHE A 76 -15.42 9.11 -3.67
N ALA A 77 -16.60 9.59 -3.27
CA ALA A 77 -17.88 9.13 -3.82
C ALA A 77 -18.04 9.42 -5.32
N THR A 78 -17.31 10.41 -5.84
CA THR A 78 -17.28 10.76 -7.27
C THR A 78 -16.19 9.97 -8.00
N GLU A 79 -14.99 9.89 -7.43
CA GLU A 79 -13.82 9.25 -8.04
C GLU A 79 -13.97 7.72 -8.11
N TYR A 80 -14.40 7.07 -7.02
CA TYR A 80 -14.42 5.61 -6.96
C TYR A 80 -15.23 4.94 -8.08
N PRO A 81 -16.48 5.37 -8.39
CA PRO A 81 -17.23 4.82 -9.52
C PRO A 81 -16.55 4.95 -10.89
N LEU A 82 -15.72 5.98 -11.09
CA LEU A 82 -14.99 6.19 -12.35
C LEU A 82 -13.94 5.10 -12.60
N TYR A 83 -13.43 4.47 -11.54
CA TYR A 83 -12.40 3.42 -11.61
C TYR A 83 -12.94 2.02 -11.27
N MET A 84 -14.26 1.81 -11.33
CA MET A 84 -14.86 0.48 -11.16
C MET A 84 -14.86 -0.36 -12.44
N SER A 85 -14.58 0.23 -13.60
CA SER A 85 -14.46 -0.47 -14.88
C SER A 85 -12.99 -0.74 -15.21
N PHE A 86 -12.72 -1.76 -16.02
CA PHE A 86 -11.37 -1.95 -16.57
C PHE A 86 -10.98 -0.76 -17.44
N PRO A 87 -9.69 -0.37 -17.47
CA PRO A 87 -9.20 0.68 -18.36
C PRO A 87 -9.55 0.38 -19.82
N GLU A 88 -9.96 1.40 -20.57
CA GLU A 88 -10.02 1.31 -22.02
C GLU A 88 -8.60 1.19 -22.59
N THR A 89 -8.45 0.45 -23.69
CA THR A 89 -7.16 0.10 -24.30
C THR A 89 -6.57 1.24 -25.11
#